data_AF-A0A0F6W6U5-F1
#
_entry.id   AF-A0A0F6W6U5-F1
#
_cell.length_a   1.000
_cell.length_b   1.000
_cell.length_c   1.000
_cell.angle_alpha   90.00
_cell.angle_beta   90.00
_cell.angle_gamma   90.00
#
_symmetry.space_group_name_H-M   'P 1'
#
loop_
_entity.id
_entity.type
_entity.pdbx_description
1 polymer ?
#
loop_
_entity_poly.entity_id
_entity_poly.type
_entity_poly.pdbx_seq_one_letter_code
_entity_poly.pdbx_strand_id
1 'polypeptide(L)'
;MATKKAPKKARAQKKSAKKAPVVKKRASKPREIVVMSAEERRSKLKPRENYDEIVAQILRTLDAHPQVRVPGVRPSRLGKLARDAKKASEKEAALRDQLARKLAPIVDKRIRAEDEMWRAVLDVNAGVKPYARKDAVIGDAFAFLTEALAGTRRTDDEGETPAS
;
A
#
# COMPACT_ATOMS: atom_id res chain seq x y z
N MET A 1 11.75 -8.81 94.53
CA MET A 1 13.22 -9.00 94.50
C MET A 1 13.56 -10.06 93.46
N ALA A 2 14.81 -10.05 92.98
CA ALA A 2 15.44 -10.88 91.94
C ALA A 2 15.61 -10.17 90.58
N THR A 3 16.86 -10.16 90.15
CA THR A 3 17.53 -9.24 89.23
C THR A 3 17.84 -9.85 87.87
N LYS A 4 18.22 -8.96 86.93
CA LYS A 4 19.37 -9.07 85.98
C LYS A 4 19.12 -9.51 84.51
N LYS A 5 19.55 -8.56 83.64
CA LYS A 5 20.24 -8.64 82.33
C LYS A 5 19.41 -8.55 81.02
N ALA A 6 19.59 -7.39 80.35
CA ALA A 6 19.38 -7.12 78.91
C ALA A 6 20.61 -7.60 78.09
N PRO A 7 20.87 -7.17 76.82
CA PRO A 7 20.05 -6.72 75.67
C PRO A 7 20.47 -7.40 74.33
N LYS A 8 19.78 -7.18 73.19
CA LYS A 8 20.42 -6.94 71.87
C LYS A 8 19.46 -6.54 70.73
N LYS A 9 20.04 -5.69 69.86
CA LYS A 9 19.51 -4.94 68.72
C LYS A 9 19.03 -5.80 67.55
N ALA A 10 18.04 -5.30 66.80
CA ALA A 10 18.02 -5.41 65.35
C ALA A 10 17.50 -4.10 64.73
N ARG A 11 18.36 -3.49 63.91
CA ARG A 11 18.22 -2.21 63.22
C ARG A 11 18.00 -2.52 61.74
N ALA A 12 17.32 -1.60 61.05
CA ALA A 12 17.34 -1.40 59.59
C ALA A 12 16.42 -2.34 58.76
N GLN A 13 15.79 -1.93 57.66
CA GLN A 13 16.23 -0.98 56.62
C GLN A 13 15.00 -0.44 55.85
N LYS A 14 14.89 0.89 55.73
CA LYS A 14 14.07 1.55 54.70
C LYS A 14 14.62 1.16 53.32
N LYS A 15 13.86 0.40 52.53
CA LYS A 15 14.15 0.20 51.10
C LYS A 15 13.81 1.49 50.35
N SER A 16 14.82 2.32 50.12
CA SER A 16 14.78 3.39 49.13
C SER A 16 14.69 2.76 47.74
N ALA A 17 13.55 2.94 47.09
CA ALA A 17 13.38 2.61 45.68
C ALA A 17 14.36 3.47 44.86
N LYS A 18 15.37 2.83 44.27
CA LYS A 18 16.19 3.42 43.19
C LYS A 18 15.25 3.79 42.05
N LYS A 19 14.91 5.08 41.93
CA LYS A 19 14.29 5.64 40.71
C LYS A 19 15.26 5.38 39.56
N ALA A 20 14.89 4.50 38.64
CA ALA A 20 15.60 4.33 37.38
C ALA A 20 15.60 5.68 36.63
N PRO A 21 16.71 6.09 36.01
CA PRO A 21 16.75 7.33 35.23
C PRO A 21 15.77 7.20 34.07
N VAL A 22 14.77 8.10 34.05
CA VAL A 22 13.86 8.27 32.92
C VAL A 22 14.70 8.67 31.71
N VAL A 23 14.96 7.71 30.82
CA VAL A 23 15.61 7.95 29.53
C VAL A 23 14.67 8.83 28.72
N LYS A 24 14.93 10.14 28.71
CA LYS A 24 14.27 11.09 27.81
C LYS A 24 14.52 10.62 26.38
N LYS A 25 13.50 10.03 25.74
CA LYS A 25 13.52 9.69 24.31
C LYS A 25 13.81 10.98 23.54
N ARG A 26 15.04 11.14 23.06
CA ARG A 26 15.38 12.23 22.15
C ARG A 26 14.48 12.13 20.93
N ALA A 27 13.78 13.21 20.60
CA ALA A 27 13.02 13.30 19.36
C ALA A 27 13.98 13.05 18.19
N SER A 28 13.77 11.94 17.49
CA SER A 28 14.47 11.65 16.25
C SER A 28 14.12 12.77 15.27
N LYS A 29 15.12 13.52 14.79
CA LYS A 29 14.92 14.46 13.69
C LYS A 29 14.25 13.71 12.52
N PRO A 30 13.27 14.33 11.83
CA PRO A 30 12.66 13.72 10.65
C PRO A 30 13.76 13.49 9.62
N ARG A 31 13.88 12.24 9.15
CA ARG A 31 14.80 11.92 8.06
C ARG A 31 14.26 12.56 6.80
N GLU A 32 15.10 13.32 6.12
CA GLU A 32 14.80 13.88 4.81
C GLU A 32 14.43 12.74 3.84
N ILE A 33 13.29 12.89 3.18
CA ILE A 33 12.80 11.89 2.24
C ILE A 33 13.60 12.12 0.95
N VAL A 34 14.62 11.29 0.72
CA VAL A 34 15.37 11.29 -0.53
C VAL A 34 14.47 10.71 -1.62
N VAL A 35 13.80 11.59 -2.37
CA VAL A 35 13.00 11.22 -3.53
C VAL A 35 13.87 11.38 -4.77
N MET A 36 14.11 10.27 -5.50
CA MET A 36 14.82 10.33 -6.77
C MET A 36 14.05 11.17 -7.79
N SER A 37 14.78 12.02 -8.51
CA SER A 37 14.22 12.81 -9.61
C SER A 37 13.74 11.91 -10.75
N ALA A 38 12.87 12.43 -11.63
CA ALA A 38 12.39 11.66 -12.79
C ALA A 38 13.54 11.30 -13.76
N GLU A 39 14.51 12.19 -13.92
CA GLU A 39 15.71 11.99 -14.73
C GLU A 39 16.63 10.91 -14.15
N GLU A 40 16.82 10.93 -12.83
CA GLU A 40 17.56 9.90 -12.11
C GLU A 40 16.91 8.52 -12.24
N ARG A 41 15.57 8.45 -12.25
CA ARG A 41 14.86 7.17 -12.46
C ARG A 41 15.02 6.65 -13.88
N ARG A 42 14.95 7.52 -14.89
CA ARG A 42 15.09 7.13 -16.30
C ARG A 42 16.51 6.66 -16.64
N SER A 43 17.52 7.20 -15.95
CA SER A 43 18.92 6.79 -16.14
C SER A 43 19.27 5.47 -15.45
N LYS A 44 18.44 4.95 -14.53
CA LYS A 44 18.68 3.62 -13.94
C LYS A 44 18.29 2.52 -14.90
N LEU A 45 19.10 1.46 -14.88
CA LEU A 45 18.81 0.23 -15.60
C LEU A 45 17.52 -0.38 -15.05
N LYS A 46 16.59 -0.70 -15.94
CA LYS A 46 15.43 -1.52 -15.60
C LYS A 46 15.92 -2.92 -15.21
N PRO A 47 15.39 -3.52 -14.14
CA PRO A 47 15.64 -4.92 -13.85
C PRO A 47 15.27 -5.77 -15.06
N ARG A 48 16.11 -6.75 -15.39
CA ARG A 48 15.81 -7.73 -16.44
C ARG A 48 14.76 -8.72 -15.93
N GLU A 49 14.06 -9.37 -16.86
CA GLU A 49 13.32 -10.58 -16.55
C GLU A 49 14.28 -11.58 -15.88
N ASN A 50 13.83 -12.22 -14.80
CA ASN A 50 14.61 -13.17 -13.98
C ASN A 50 15.81 -12.56 -13.22
N TYR A 51 15.83 -11.25 -13.00
CA TYR A 51 16.89 -10.57 -12.24
C TYR A 51 17.16 -11.22 -10.88
N ASP A 52 16.12 -11.51 -10.11
CA ASP A 52 16.25 -12.10 -8.77
C ASP A 52 16.83 -13.52 -8.81
N GLU A 53 16.46 -14.31 -9.82
CA GLU A 53 16.96 -15.67 -10.02
C GLU A 53 18.44 -15.66 -10.35
N ILE A 54 18.86 -14.76 -11.27
CA ILE A 54 20.26 -14.60 -11.66
C ILE A 54 21.10 -14.15 -10.46
N VAL A 55 20.64 -13.16 -9.69
CA VAL A 55 21.34 -12.69 -8.49
C VAL A 55 21.44 -13.81 -7.46
N ALA A 56 20.38 -14.57 -7.23
CA ALA A 56 20.38 -15.70 -6.32
C ALA A 56 21.36 -16.79 -6.77
N GLN A 57 21.42 -17.09 -8.06
CA GLN A 57 22.34 -18.08 -8.62
C GLN A 57 23.80 -17.62 -8.50
N ILE A 58 24.10 -16.35 -8.77
CA ILE A 58 25.44 -15.79 -8.57
C ILE A 58 25.88 -15.91 -7.11
N LEU A 59 25.00 -15.56 -6.16
CA LEU A 59 25.30 -15.68 -4.74
C LEU A 59 25.58 -17.14 -4.34
N ARG A 60 24.74 -18.09 -4.80
CA ARG A 60 24.97 -19.52 -4.56
C ARG A 60 26.31 -20.00 -5.13
N THR A 61 26.65 -19.60 -6.35
CA THR A 61 27.91 -19.99 -6.99
C THR A 61 29.12 -19.42 -6.27
N LEU A 62 29.05 -18.17 -5.81
CA LEU A 62 30.14 -17.53 -5.05
C LEU A 62 30.31 -18.16 -3.66
N ASP A 63 29.22 -18.54 -3.00
CA ASP A 63 29.26 -19.23 -1.72
C ASP A 63 29.79 -20.67 -1.86
N ALA A 64 29.47 -21.36 -2.96
CA ALA A 64 29.96 -22.71 -3.25
C ALA A 64 31.45 -22.76 -3.63
N HIS A 65 32.00 -21.66 -4.18
CA HIS A 65 33.38 -21.58 -4.67
C HIS A 65 34.13 -20.37 -4.07
N PRO A 66 34.48 -20.41 -2.77
CA PRO A 66 35.14 -19.28 -2.08
C PRO A 66 36.51 -18.90 -2.65
N GLN A 67 37.14 -19.81 -3.40
CA GLN A 67 38.39 -19.59 -4.13
C GLN A 67 38.24 -18.68 -5.35
N VAL A 68 37.03 -18.57 -5.93
CA VAL A 68 36.76 -17.74 -7.10
C VAL A 68 36.49 -16.31 -6.63
N ARG A 69 37.51 -15.46 -6.73
CA ARG A 69 37.40 -14.03 -6.40
C ARG A 69 37.14 -13.21 -7.65
N VAL A 70 35.97 -12.56 -7.69
CA VAL A 70 35.67 -11.55 -8.72
C VAL A 70 36.27 -10.20 -8.28
N PRO A 71 37.18 -9.59 -9.05
CA PRO A 71 37.74 -8.28 -8.71
C PRO A 71 36.64 -7.23 -8.55
N GLY A 72 36.72 -6.42 -7.48
CA GLY A 72 35.77 -5.33 -7.21
C GLY A 72 34.41 -5.74 -6.64
N VAL A 73 34.05 -7.02 -6.61
CA VAL A 73 32.76 -7.51 -6.08
C VAL A 73 32.98 -8.38 -4.85
N ARG A 74 32.52 -7.91 -3.70
CA ARG A 74 32.46 -8.72 -2.47
C ARG A 74 31.11 -9.44 -2.40
N PRO A 75 31.07 -10.77 -2.22
CA PRO A 75 29.80 -11.52 -2.08
C PRO A 75 28.88 -10.95 -1.00
N SER A 76 29.48 -10.54 0.14
CA SER A 76 28.75 -9.90 1.24
C SER A 76 28.08 -8.57 0.86
N ARG A 77 28.68 -7.79 -0.05
CA ARG A 77 28.10 -6.54 -0.56
C ARG A 77 26.92 -6.86 -1.47
N LEU A 78 27.06 -7.82 -2.38
CA LEU A 78 25.97 -8.25 -3.27
C LEU A 78 24.78 -8.80 -2.49
N GLY A 79 25.03 -9.68 -1.52
CA GLY A 79 23.99 -10.24 -0.65
C GLY A 79 23.35 -9.19 0.27
N LYS A 80 24.07 -8.12 0.65
CA LYS A 80 23.46 -6.98 1.36
C LYS A 80 22.53 -6.19 0.43
N LEU A 81 22.99 -5.85 -0.78
CA LEU A 81 22.18 -5.11 -1.76
C LEU A 81 20.90 -5.86 -2.14
N ALA A 82 20.99 -7.18 -2.36
CA ALA A 82 19.82 -8.02 -2.65
C ALA A 82 18.79 -7.99 -1.49
N ARG A 83 19.26 -8.09 -0.23
CA ARG A 83 18.39 -8.01 0.95
C ARG A 83 17.77 -6.62 1.12
N ASP A 84 18.52 -5.56 0.87
CA ASP A 84 18.02 -4.18 0.98
C ASP A 84 16.96 -3.91 -0.11
N ALA A 85 17.19 -4.38 -1.34
CA ALA A 85 16.22 -4.31 -2.44
C ALA A 85 14.91 -5.07 -2.12
N LYS A 86 15.03 -6.31 -1.63
CA LYS A 86 13.86 -7.11 -1.22
C LYS A 86 13.04 -6.42 -0.13
N LYS A 87 13.70 -5.91 0.92
CA LYS A 87 13.03 -5.16 1.99
C LYS A 87 12.34 -3.88 1.50
N ALA A 88 12.94 -3.21 0.51
CA ALA A 88 12.32 -2.04 -0.10
C ALA A 88 11.05 -2.42 -0.87
N SER A 89 11.10 -3.50 -1.67
CA SER A 89 9.94 -4.03 -2.40
C SER A 89 8.80 -4.47 -1.47
N GLU A 90 9.10 -5.21 -0.40
CA GLU A 90 8.10 -5.62 0.59
C GLU A 90 7.41 -4.43 1.26
N LYS A 91 8.17 -3.39 1.61
CA LYS A 91 7.63 -2.15 2.17
C LYS A 91 6.77 -1.39 1.15
N GLU A 92 7.21 -1.36 -0.10
CA GLU A 92 6.48 -0.71 -1.18
C GLU A 92 5.13 -1.40 -1.40
N ALA A 93 5.09 -2.74 -1.45
CA ALA A 93 3.87 -3.52 -1.53
C ALA A 93 2.94 -3.23 -0.34
N ALA A 94 3.46 -3.26 0.89
CA ALA A 94 2.67 -2.95 2.08
C ALA A 94 2.09 -1.53 2.06
N LEU A 95 2.86 -0.53 1.59
CA LEU A 95 2.39 0.84 1.45
C LEU A 95 1.33 0.99 0.35
N ARG A 96 1.48 0.27 -0.77
CA ARG A 96 0.45 0.20 -1.82
C ARG A 96 -0.85 -0.38 -1.28
N ASP A 97 -0.79 -1.48 -0.54
CA ASP A 97 -1.96 -2.11 0.07
C ASP A 97 -2.65 -1.18 1.07
N GLN A 98 -1.86 -0.48 1.90
CA GLN A 98 -2.39 0.50 2.85
C GLN A 98 -3.06 1.69 2.13
N LEU A 99 -2.46 2.17 1.05
CA LEU A 99 -3.02 3.25 0.25
C LEU A 99 -4.31 2.80 -0.44
N ALA A 100 -4.33 1.60 -1.03
CA ALA A 100 -5.53 1.02 -1.62
C ALA A 100 -6.67 0.89 -0.60
N ARG A 101 -6.39 0.39 0.61
CA ARG A 101 -7.38 0.30 1.70
C ARG A 101 -7.89 1.67 2.14
N LYS A 102 -7.05 2.71 2.13
CA LYS A 102 -7.46 4.08 2.46
C LYS A 102 -8.31 4.72 1.36
N LEU A 103 -8.01 4.41 0.10
CA LEU A 103 -8.77 4.93 -1.04
C LEU A 103 -10.10 4.18 -1.24
N ALA A 104 -10.17 2.90 -0.88
CA ALA A 104 -11.36 2.07 -1.11
C ALA A 104 -12.68 2.73 -0.63
N PRO A 105 -12.81 3.28 0.60
CA PRO A 105 -14.06 3.91 1.02
C PRO A 105 -14.45 5.14 0.19
N ILE A 106 -13.47 5.90 -0.31
CA ILE A 106 -13.71 7.08 -1.16
C ILE A 106 -14.15 6.62 -2.55
N VAL A 107 -13.50 5.59 -3.07
CA VAL A 107 -13.86 4.97 -4.35
C VAL A 107 -15.27 4.40 -4.26
N ASP A 108 -15.59 3.64 -3.21
CA ASP A 108 -16.93 3.07 -2.99
C ASP A 108 -17.99 4.16 -2.85
N LYS A 109 -17.69 5.24 -2.12
CA LYS A 109 -18.60 6.38 -1.98
C LYS A 109 -18.87 7.04 -3.33
N ARG A 110 -17.83 7.23 -4.15
CA ARG A 110 -17.96 7.77 -5.50
C ARG A 110 -18.82 6.85 -6.38
N ILE A 111 -18.54 5.55 -6.38
CA ILE A 111 -19.29 4.56 -7.17
C ILE A 111 -20.76 4.56 -6.78
N ARG A 112 -21.09 4.61 -5.48
CA ARG A 112 -22.48 4.70 -5.02
C ARG A 112 -23.17 5.97 -5.49
N ALA A 113 -22.49 7.12 -5.39
CA ALA A 113 -23.04 8.39 -5.88
C ALA A 113 -23.24 8.39 -7.39
N GLU A 114 -22.31 7.80 -8.15
CA GLU A 114 -22.42 7.64 -9.60
C GLU A 114 -23.60 6.71 -9.97
N ASP A 115 -23.80 5.60 -9.25
CA ASP A 115 -24.95 4.70 -9.44
C ASP A 115 -26.28 5.39 -9.11
N GLU A 116 -26.37 6.10 -7.98
CA GLU A 116 -27.57 6.86 -7.60
C GLU A 116 -27.92 7.94 -8.65
N MET A 117 -26.90 8.68 -9.12
CA MET A 117 -27.07 9.66 -10.18
C MET A 117 -27.56 9.00 -11.47
N TRP A 118 -26.99 7.85 -11.85
CA TRP A 118 -27.39 7.13 -13.05
C TRP A 118 -28.83 6.62 -12.97
N ARG A 119 -29.25 6.08 -11.82
CA ARG A 119 -30.65 5.70 -11.59
C ARG A 119 -31.58 6.90 -11.73
N ALA A 120 -31.24 8.05 -11.16
CA ALA A 120 -32.03 9.26 -11.31
C ALA A 120 -32.17 9.70 -12.79
N VAL A 121 -31.10 9.58 -13.58
CA VAL A 121 -31.15 9.85 -15.02
C VAL A 121 -32.10 8.87 -15.74
N LEU A 122 -32.07 7.60 -15.38
CA LEU A 122 -32.98 6.58 -15.94
C LEU A 122 -34.43 6.83 -15.53
N ASP A 123 -34.68 7.25 -14.29
CA ASP A 123 -36.00 7.61 -13.78
C ASP A 123 -36.57 8.83 -14.52
N VAL A 124 -35.74 9.84 -14.77
CA VAL A 124 -36.12 11.00 -15.61
C VAL A 124 -36.49 10.52 -17.01
N ASN A 125 -35.68 9.68 -17.65
CA ASN A 125 -36.03 9.13 -18.97
C ASN A 125 -37.34 8.34 -18.95
N ALA A 126 -37.56 7.51 -17.94
CA ALA A 126 -38.79 6.75 -17.78
C ALA A 126 -40.00 7.66 -17.58
N GLY A 127 -39.85 8.73 -16.79
CA GLY A 127 -40.87 9.74 -16.54
C GLY A 127 -41.18 10.61 -17.77
N VAL A 128 -40.18 10.96 -18.57
CA VAL A 128 -40.35 11.81 -19.77
C VAL A 128 -41.08 11.08 -20.90
N LYS A 129 -40.79 9.79 -21.12
CA LYS A 129 -41.38 8.97 -22.20
C LYS A 129 -42.92 9.08 -22.36
N PRO A 130 -43.75 8.97 -21.30
CA PRO A 130 -45.20 9.09 -21.45
C PRO A 130 -45.67 10.50 -21.82
N TYR A 131 -44.96 11.55 -21.40
CA TYR A 131 -45.31 12.94 -21.70
C TYR A 131 -44.80 13.42 -23.06
N ALA A 132 -43.63 12.95 -23.48
CA ALA A 132 -43.05 13.25 -24.80
C ALA A 132 -43.97 12.86 -25.98
N ARG A 133 -44.88 11.89 -25.78
CA ARG A 133 -45.89 11.51 -26.80
C ARG A 133 -47.06 12.50 -26.93
N LYS A 134 -47.29 13.31 -25.89
CA LYS A 134 -48.42 14.23 -25.79
C LYS A 134 -48.00 15.69 -25.96
N ASP A 135 -46.76 15.99 -25.62
CA ASP A 135 -46.16 17.32 -25.73
C ASP A 135 -44.82 17.24 -26.48
N ALA A 136 -44.79 17.83 -27.68
CA ALA A 136 -43.63 17.81 -28.55
C ALA A 136 -42.43 18.59 -27.96
N VAL A 137 -42.69 19.64 -27.18
CA VAL A 137 -41.62 20.47 -26.57
C VAL A 137 -40.81 19.64 -25.58
N ILE A 138 -41.49 18.79 -24.80
CA ILE A 138 -40.84 17.87 -23.86
C ILE A 138 -40.07 16.78 -24.62
N GLY A 139 -40.63 16.28 -25.72
CA GLY A 139 -39.96 15.30 -26.58
C GLY A 139 -38.66 15.81 -27.16
N ASP A 140 -38.67 17.02 -27.73
CA ASP A 140 -37.49 17.64 -28.35
C ASP A 140 -36.42 17.99 -27.30
N ALA A 141 -36.83 18.51 -26.13
CA ALA A 141 -35.90 18.90 -25.06
C ALA A 141 -35.12 17.71 -24.48
N PHE A 142 -35.69 16.49 -24.52
CA PHE A 142 -35.07 15.28 -23.97
C PHE A 142 -34.70 14.23 -25.03
N ALA A 143 -34.75 14.58 -26.33
CA ALA A 143 -34.41 13.67 -27.42
C ALA A 143 -32.99 13.07 -27.27
N PHE A 144 -32.02 13.90 -26.85
CA PHE A 144 -30.63 13.49 -26.61
C PHE A 144 -30.51 12.36 -25.58
N LEU A 145 -31.39 12.33 -24.57
CA LEU A 145 -31.34 11.33 -23.50
C LEU A 145 -31.79 9.96 -24.03
N THR A 146 -32.77 9.94 -24.94
CA THR A 146 -33.23 8.71 -25.58
C THR A 146 -32.19 8.14 -26.54
N GLU A 147 -31.48 8.99 -27.28
CA GLU A 147 -30.39 8.59 -28.17
C GLU A 147 -29.19 8.03 -27.40
N ALA A 148 -28.74 8.75 -26.35
CA ALA A 148 -27.62 8.33 -25.51
C ALA A 148 -27.86 6.97 -24.82
N LEU A 149 -29.11 6.67 -24.44
CA LEU A 149 -29.48 5.40 -23.79
C LEU A 149 -29.80 4.26 -24.77
N ALA A 150 -30.03 4.56 -26.06
CA ALA A 150 -30.26 3.53 -27.08
C ALA A 150 -28.97 2.83 -27.50
N GLY A 151 -27.83 3.53 -27.46
CA GLY A 151 -26.51 3.00 -27.84
C GLY A 151 -25.94 1.95 -26.88
N THR A 152 -26.40 1.91 -25.62
CA THR A 152 -25.81 1.07 -24.57
C THR A 152 -26.22 -0.42 -24.63
N ARG A 153 -27.17 -0.81 -25.49
CA ARG A 153 -27.71 -2.19 -25.55
C ARG A 153 -27.00 -3.15 -26.52
N ARG A 154 -25.95 -2.72 -27.24
CA ARG A 154 -25.37 -3.50 -28.35
C ARG A 154 -23.94 -4.01 -28.16
N THR A 155 -23.28 -3.74 -27.03
CA THR A 155 -21.83 -4.01 -26.89
C THR A 155 -21.45 -5.10 -25.89
N ASP A 156 -22.41 -5.77 -25.24
CA ASP A 156 -22.10 -6.79 -24.21
C ASP A 156 -22.19 -8.24 -24.71
N ASP A 157 -22.34 -8.47 -26.03
CA ASP A 157 -22.54 -9.81 -26.64
C ASP A 157 -21.38 -10.29 -27.54
N GLU A 158 -20.23 -9.62 -27.56
CA GLU A 158 -19.04 -10.06 -28.32
C GLU A 158 -17.90 -10.57 -27.41
N GLY A 159 -18.23 -11.53 -26.55
CA GLY A 159 -17.30 -12.11 -25.58
C GLY A 159 -17.24 -13.64 -25.53
N GLU A 160 -17.78 -14.36 -26.51
CA GLU A 160 -17.70 -15.83 -26.57
C GLU A 160 -16.83 -16.26 -27.76
N THR A 161 -15.51 -16.26 -27.56
CA THR A 161 -14.57 -17.01 -28.39
C THR A 161 -14.62 -18.48 -27.97
N PRO A 162 -15.14 -19.41 -28.81
CA PRO A 162 -14.95 -20.83 -28.55
C PRO A 162 -13.50 -21.18 -28.82
N ALA A 163 -12.82 -21.68 -27.78
CA ALA A 163 -11.52 -22.30 -27.92
C ALA A 163 -11.62 -23.55 -28.80
N SER A 164 -10.74 -23.68 -29.79
CA SER A 164 -10.38 -24.93 -30.45
C SER A 164 -8.88 -24.96 -30.64
#